data_AF-A0A7C1CNP8-F1
#
_entry.id   AF-A0A7C1CNP8-F1
#
_cell.length_a   1.000
_cell.length_b   1.000
_cell.length_c   1.000
_cell.angle_alpha   90.00
_cell.angle_beta   90.00
_cell.angle_gamma   90.00
#
_symmetry.space_group_name_H-M   'P 1'
#
loop_
_entity.id
_entity.type
_entity.pdbx_description
1 polymer ?
#
loop_
_entity_poly.entity_id
_entity_poly.type
_entity_poly.pdbx_seq_one_letter_code
_entity_poly.pdbx_strand_id
1 'polypeptide(L)'
;MKIKEKISISVFSIILLLVLASSGLFTLGALGVFAQNIDFPPQIVPRTALVELFVQGSCLTCPTAEFCLEDLAYEYGTTKLILVQEHLWGDGYDTAETNARYDWYVGDGKKGTPDVFIDGLIKRIQGLSCDCVEGNYECYKDAIDEEIARPSLLELSASKTIIEPDCIIEGTVKNISDTPLKDLAVCGMVGKEGDESGLYNYIQDIFPFQNMPALLPEATFNFKFIPEISLAPKSEVDEKEEVLHLVIFVQNLKTKEVLQALYVE
;
A
#
# COMPACT_ATOMS: atom_id res chain seq x y z
N MET A 1 26.44 62.23 -48.57
CA MET A 1 27.16 60.98 -48.93
C MET A 1 26.98 59.91 -47.83
N LYS A 2 25.74 59.44 -47.56
CA LYS A 2 25.46 58.43 -46.50
C LYS A 2 24.25 57.51 -46.74
N ILE A 3 23.53 57.63 -47.86
CA ILE A 3 22.30 56.84 -48.12
C ILE A 3 22.55 55.74 -49.17
N LYS A 4 23.42 55.97 -50.16
CA LYS A 4 23.76 54.95 -51.18
C LYS A 4 24.62 53.80 -50.64
N GLU A 5 25.47 54.03 -49.62
CA GLU A 5 26.28 52.97 -49.00
C GLU A 5 25.44 51.99 -48.15
N LYS A 6 24.42 52.47 -47.44
CA LYS A 6 23.57 51.60 -46.61
C LYS A 6 22.72 50.63 -47.43
N ILE A 7 22.23 51.06 -48.59
CA ILE A 7 21.45 50.20 -49.50
C ILE A 7 22.36 49.13 -50.13
N SER A 8 23.61 49.46 -50.44
CA SER A 8 24.58 48.51 -51.00
C SER A 8 24.96 47.40 -50.02
N ILE A 9 25.04 47.70 -48.72
CA ILE A 9 25.42 46.72 -47.68
C ILE A 9 24.26 45.76 -47.39
N SER A 10 23.03 46.25 -47.28
CA SER A 10 21.86 45.39 -47.02
C SER A 10 21.55 44.43 -48.17
N VAL A 11 21.75 44.84 -49.42
CA VAL A 11 21.54 43.96 -50.59
C VAL A 11 22.62 42.86 -50.64
N PHE A 12 23.86 43.17 -50.27
CA PHE A 12 24.95 42.19 -50.23
C PHE A 12 24.74 41.12 -49.13
N SER A 13 24.22 41.50 -47.96
CA SER A 13 23.91 40.57 -46.88
C SER A 13 22.77 39.60 -47.22
N ILE A 14 21.75 40.07 -47.94
CA ILE A 14 20.61 39.23 -48.36
C ILE A 14 21.03 38.22 -49.44
N ILE A 15 21.89 38.65 -50.38
CA ILE A 15 22.43 37.76 -51.42
C ILE A 15 23.37 36.71 -50.81
N LEU A 16 24.18 37.07 -49.80
CA LEU A 16 25.03 36.11 -49.09
C LEU A 16 24.22 35.05 -48.34
N LEU A 17 23.09 35.43 -47.72
CA LEU A 17 22.16 34.51 -47.04
C LEU A 17 21.44 33.56 -48.01
N LEU A 18 21.11 34.02 -49.22
CA LEU A 18 20.48 33.19 -50.26
C LEU A 18 21.46 32.22 -50.93
N VAL A 19 22.73 32.61 -51.07
CA VAL A 19 23.78 31.71 -51.59
C VAL A 19 24.12 30.61 -50.57
N LEU A 20 24.15 30.93 -49.27
CA LEU A 20 24.35 29.94 -48.20
C LEU A 20 23.19 28.93 -48.06
N ALA A 21 21.98 29.30 -48.44
CA ALA A 21 20.82 28.40 -48.44
C ALA A 21 20.76 27.44 -49.65
N SER A 22 21.51 27.72 -50.72
CA SER A 22 21.47 26.93 -51.97
C SER A 22 22.67 26.01 -52.18
N SER A 23 23.78 26.21 -51.46
CA SER A 23 24.81 25.20 -51.31
C SER A 23 24.43 24.26 -50.17
N GLY A 24 23.96 23.04 -50.48
CA GLY A 24 23.58 21.98 -49.54
C GLY A 24 24.74 21.48 -48.66
N LEU A 25 25.26 22.36 -47.81
CA LEU A 25 26.40 22.18 -46.91
C LEU A 25 25.98 22.16 -45.43
N PHE A 26 24.70 21.90 -45.15
CA PHE A 26 24.29 21.32 -43.89
C PHE A 26 24.28 19.81 -44.04
N THR A 27 25.44 19.23 -43.81
CA THR A 27 25.62 17.80 -43.58
C THR A 27 24.63 17.34 -42.50
N LEU A 28 23.78 16.37 -42.88
CA LEU A 28 23.17 15.42 -41.95
C LEU A 28 24.24 14.93 -40.98
N GLY A 29 24.15 15.32 -39.72
CA GLY A 29 25.16 14.99 -38.70
C GLY A 29 24.99 15.71 -37.37
N ALA A 30 24.14 16.74 -37.30
CA ALA A 30 23.86 17.47 -36.07
C ALA A 30 22.36 17.67 -35.80
N LEU A 31 21.51 16.74 -36.25
CA LEU A 31 20.25 16.50 -35.54
C LEU A 31 20.57 15.67 -34.30
N GLY A 32 21.29 16.31 -33.37
CA GLY A 32 21.20 15.96 -31.97
C GLY A 32 19.75 16.20 -31.61
N VAL A 33 18.98 15.11 -31.62
CA VAL A 33 17.70 15.01 -30.94
C VAL A 33 18.00 15.48 -29.52
N PHE A 34 17.69 16.74 -29.21
CA PHE A 34 17.51 17.17 -27.84
C PHE A 34 16.25 16.42 -27.38
N ALA A 35 16.44 15.17 -26.98
CA ALA A 35 15.57 14.56 -26.00
C ALA A 35 15.66 15.50 -24.80
N GLN A 36 14.64 16.35 -24.64
CA GLN A 36 14.42 16.98 -23.35
C GLN A 36 14.19 15.79 -22.41
N ASN A 37 15.23 15.40 -21.67
CA ASN A 37 15.07 14.65 -20.44
C ASN A 37 14.29 15.58 -19.52
N ILE A 38 12.97 15.58 -19.69
CA ILE A 38 12.06 16.05 -18.67
C ILE A 38 12.17 14.99 -17.60
N ASP A 39 13.16 15.18 -16.73
CA ASP A 39 13.34 14.40 -15.51
C ASP A 39 12.18 14.82 -14.61
N PHE A 40 11.02 14.17 -14.81
CA PHE A 40 9.92 14.31 -13.87
C PHE A 40 10.44 13.80 -12.53
N PRO A 41 10.23 14.54 -11.42
CA PRO A 41 10.60 14.01 -10.12
C PRO A 41 9.95 12.64 -9.96
N PRO A 42 10.68 11.65 -9.39
CA PRO A 42 10.14 10.30 -9.23
C PRO A 42 8.78 10.39 -8.54
N GLN A 43 7.78 9.68 -9.08
CA GLN A 43 6.45 9.66 -8.51
C GLN A 43 6.53 9.07 -7.10
N ILE A 44 6.44 9.92 -6.08
CA ILE A 44 6.42 9.48 -4.68
C ILE A 44 5.01 9.01 -4.39
N VAL A 45 4.83 7.70 -4.30
CA VAL A 45 3.60 7.10 -3.80
C VAL A 45 3.74 6.94 -2.28
N PRO A 46 2.88 7.61 -1.49
CA PRO A 46 2.84 7.40 -0.04
C PRO A 46 2.59 5.93 0.29
N ARG A 47 3.20 5.47 1.38
CA ARG A 47 2.96 4.14 1.92
C ARG A 47 1.85 4.22 2.96
N THR A 48 0.92 3.28 2.88
CA THR A 48 -0.04 3.03 3.96
C THR A 48 0.56 1.94 4.84
N ALA A 49 0.73 2.21 6.14
CA ALA A 49 1.18 1.21 7.09
C ALA A 49 0.03 0.24 7.39
N LEU A 50 0.28 -1.07 7.26
CA LEU A 50 -0.60 -2.11 7.76
C LEU A 50 -0.10 -2.55 9.14
N VAL A 51 -0.95 -2.41 10.14
CA VAL A 51 -0.69 -2.90 11.49
C VAL A 51 -1.63 -4.05 11.79
N GLU A 52 -1.05 -5.22 12.03
CA GLU A 52 -1.77 -6.44 12.37
C GLU A 52 -1.55 -6.72 13.85
N LEU A 53 -2.62 -6.60 14.64
CA LEU A 53 -2.61 -6.84 16.08
C LEU A 53 -3.22 -8.21 16.37
N PHE A 54 -2.40 -9.14 16.86
CA PHE A 54 -2.87 -10.45 17.29
C PHE A 54 -3.19 -10.46 18.77
N VAL A 55 -4.42 -10.88 19.10
CA VAL A 55 -4.99 -10.82 20.45
C VAL A 55 -5.68 -12.13 20.83
N GLN A 56 -6.04 -12.24 22.10
CA GLN A 56 -6.77 -13.38 22.63
C GLN A 56 -7.62 -12.92 23.82
N GLY A 57 -8.87 -13.35 23.93
CA GLY A 57 -9.81 -12.87 24.95
C GLY A 57 -9.37 -12.99 26.43
N SER A 58 -8.39 -13.83 26.78
CA SER A 58 -7.87 -13.93 28.16
C SER A 58 -6.57 -13.14 28.44
N CYS A 59 -6.14 -12.34 27.48
CA CYS A 59 -4.90 -11.59 27.52
C CYS A 59 -5.03 -10.30 28.35
N LEU A 60 -4.35 -10.25 29.50
CA LEU A 60 -4.43 -9.12 30.44
C LEU A 60 -3.88 -7.79 29.90
N THR A 61 -2.99 -7.84 28.91
CA THR A 61 -2.31 -6.65 28.36
C THR A 61 -2.82 -6.27 26.97
N CYS A 62 -3.61 -7.13 26.32
CA CYS A 62 -4.18 -6.85 25.01
C CYS A 62 -5.07 -5.60 25.00
N PRO A 63 -5.92 -5.35 26.02
CA PRO A 63 -6.71 -4.12 26.09
C PRO A 63 -5.90 -2.83 26.01
N THR A 64 -4.67 -2.83 26.52
CA THR A 64 -3.78 -1.66 26.40
C THR A 64 -3.27 -1.47 24.97
N ALA A 65 -2.87 -2.55 24.30
CA ALA A 65 -2.40 -2.50 22.91
C ALA A 65 -3.54 -2.14 21.95
N GLU A 66 -4.72 -2.75 22.13
CA GLU A 66 -5.96 -2.45 21.41
C GLU A 66 -6.28 -0.96 21.52
N PHE A 67 -6.41 -0.43 22.75
CA PHE A 67 -6.72 0.98 22.98
C PHE A 67 -5.72 1.92 22.29
N CYS A 68 -4.40 1.67 22.46
CA CYS A 68 -3.39 2.55 21.86
C CYS A 68 -3.43 2.53 20.33
N LEU A 69 -3.56 1.34 19.73
CA LEU A 69 -3.53 1.19 18.28
C LEU A 69 -4.83 1.66 17.62
N GLU A 70 -5.99 1.46 18.27
CA GLU A 70 -7.27 1.97 17.81
C GLU A 70 -7.30 3.50 17.79
N ASP A 71 -6.80 4.16 18.85
CA ASP A 71 -6.67 5.62 18.89
C ASP A 71 -5.76 6.14 17.78
N LEU A 72 -4.65 5.45 17.50
CA LEU A 72 -3.76 5.79 16.39
C LEU A 72 -4.45 5.56 15.03
N ALA A 73 -5.17 4.46 14.84
CA ALA A 73 -5.93 4.19 13.61
C ALA A 73 -6.96 5.30 13.34
N TYR A 74 -7.64 5.76 14.39
CA TYR A 74 -8.55 6.90 14.30
C TYR A 74 -7.83 8.21 13.94
N GLU A 75 -6.69 8.51 14.58
CA GLU A 75 -5.91 9.72 14.32
C GLU A 75 -5.36 9.79 12.89
N TYR A 76 -4.75 8.70 12.41
CA TYR A 76 -4.10 8.66 11.10
C TYR A 76 -5.09 8.50 9.94
N GLY A 77 -6.20 7.81 10.19
CA GLY A 77 -7.15 7.39 9.17
C GLY A 77 -6.61 6.32 8.23
N THR A 78 -7.53 5.66 7.52
CA THR A 78 -7.28 4.48 6.68
C THR A 78 -6.35 4.73 5.48
N THR A 79 -6.10 5.99 5.12
CA THR A 79 -5.17 6.38 4.05
C THR A 79 -3.70 6.35 4.46
N LYS A 80 -3.42 6.30 5.76
CA LYS A 80 -2.05 6.28 6.32
C LYS A 80 -1.78 5.06 7.18
N LEU A 81 -2.77 4.64 7.96
CA LEU A 81 -2.69 3.50 8.85
C LEU A 81 -3.95 2.65 8.71
N ILE A 82 -3.75 1.37 8.48
CA ILE A 82 -4.81 0.37 8.54
C ILE A 82 -4.48 -0.54 9.71
N LEU A 83 -5.32 -0.52 10.74
CA LEU A 83 -5.27 -1.49 11.83
C LEU A 83 -6.24 -2.63 11.53
N VAL A 84 -5.77 -3.87 11.67
CA VAL A 84 -6.59 -5.08 11.67
C VAL A 84 -6.35 -5.83 12.99
N GLN A 85 -7.42 -6.37 13.56
CA GLN A 85 -7.34 -7.19 14.77
C GLN A 85 -7.58 -8.66 14.42
N GLU A 86 -6.64 -9.52 14.80
CA GLU A 86 -6.67 -10.94 14.50
C GLU A 86 -6.73 -11.74 15.80
N HIS A 87 -7.91 -12.29 16.09
CA HIS A 87 -8.12 -13.11 17.27
C HIS A 87 -7.54 -14.51 17.10
N LEU A 88 -7.10 -15.11 18.21
CA LEU A 88 -6.39 -16.39 18.24
C LEU A 88 -6.95 -17.36 19.30
N TRP A 89 -6.70 -18.64 19.03
CA TRP A 89 -6.75 -19.74 20.01
C TRP A 89 -8.10 -19.97 20.71
N GLY A 90 -9.19 -19.98 19.93
CA GLY A 90 -10.51 -20.41 20.39
C GLY A 90 -11.18 -19.44 21.36
N ASP A 91 -10.91 -18.14 21.23
CA ASP A 91 -11.55 -17.12 22.08
C ASP A 91 -12.98 -16.75 21.64
N GLY A 92 -13.42 -17.30 20.50
CA GLY A 92 -14.77 -17.12 19.95
C GLY A 92 -14.83 -16.12 18.81
N TYR A 93 -13.76 -15.36 18.58
CA TYR A 93 -13.62 -14.41 17.47
C TYR A 93 -12.57 -14.84 16.45
N ASP A 94 -11.72 -15.81 16.80
CA ASP A 94 -10.70 -16.36 15.93
C ASP A 94 -11.26 -17.17 14.76
N THR A 95 -10.48 -17.27 13.70
CA THR A 95 -10.77 -18.13 12.54
C THR A 95 -9.59 -19.07 12.27
N ALA A 96 -9.80 -20.07 11.41
CA ALA A 96 -8.69 -20.95 11.02
C ALA A 96 -7.58 -20.16 10.31
N GLU A 97 -7.97 -19.13 9.57
CA GLU A 97 -7.13 -18.26 8.78
C GLU A 97 -6.28 -17.34 9.66
N THR A 98 -6.85 -16.69 10.69
CA THR A 98 -6.08 -15.83 11.61
C THR A 98 -5.03 -16.64 12.39
N ASN A 99 -5.41 -17.83 12.87
CA ASN A 99 -4.47 -18.75 13.52
C ASN A 99 -3.37 -19.20 12.55
N ALA A 100 -3.71 -19.55 11.31
CA ALA A 100 -2.74 -19.95 10.30
C ALA A 100 -1.80 -18.80 9.91
N ARG A 101 -2.29 -17.57 9.86
CA ARG A 101 -1.48 -16.38 9.59
C ARG A 101 -0.49 -16.09 10.72
N TYR A 102 -0.93 -16.16 11.97
CA TYR A 102 -0.04 -16.02 13.11
C TYR A 102 1.06 -17.09 13.13
N ASP A 103 0.67 -18.35 12.88
CA ASP A 103 1.59 -19.47 12.78
C ASP A 103 2.57 -19.31 11.61
N TRP A 104 2.11 -18.78 10.48
CA TRP A 104 2.99 -18.48 9.35
C TRP A 104 3.99 -17.39 9.71
N TYR A 105 3.60 -16.32 10.40
CA TYR A 105 4.52 -15.27 10.84
C TYR A 105 5.57 -15.79 11.83
N VAL A 106 5.13 -16.45 12.90
CA VAL A 106 5.96 -16.80 14.06
C VAL A 106 6.69 -18.12 13.89
N GLY A 107 6.11 -19.09 13.18
CA GLY A 107 6.62 -20.44 13.05
C GLY A 107 6.84 -21.10 14.41
N ASP A 108 8.02 -21.68 14.61
CA ASP A 108 8.47 -22.28 15.87
C ASP A 108 8.99 -21.25 16.90
N GLY A 109 8.84 -19.96 16.60
CA GLY A 109 9.25 -18.87 17.49
C GLY A 109 8.38 -18.74 18.74
N LYS A 110 8.73 -17.79 19.61
CA LYS A 110 7.93 -17.48 20.80
C LYS A 110 6.57 -16.92 20.39
N LYS A 111 5.51 -17.63 20.77
CA LYS A 111 4.11 -17.22 20.60
C LYS A 111 3.60 -16.54 21.88
N GLY A 112 2.69 -15.59 21.73
CA GLY A 112 2.07 -14.86 22.85
C GLY A 112 1.34 -13.62 22.34
N THR A 113 0.35 -13.17 23.09
CA THR A 113 -0.44 -11.97 22.80
C THR A 113 -0.27 -10.90 23.90
N PRO A 114 -0.39 -9.60 23.59
CA PRO A 114 -0.55 -9.04 22.24
C PRO A 114 0.73 -9.23 21.41
N ASP A 115 0.59 -9.32 20.10
CA ASP A 115 1.72 -9.38 19.16
C ASP A 115 1.40 -8.47 17.98
N VAL A 116 2.20 -7.42 17.80
CA VAL A 116 1.95 -6.39 16.80
C VAL A 116 2.95 -6.55 15.66
N PHE A 117 2.44 -6.58 14.44
CA PHE A 117 3.22 -6.66 13.21
C PHE A 117 2.96 -5.41 12.38
N ILE A 118 4.00 -4.62 12.15
CA ILE A 118 3.92 -3.40 11.33
C ILE A 118 4.55 -3.72 9.98
N ASP A 119 3.76 -3.57 8.93
CA ASP A 119 4.06 -3.98 7.57
C ASP A 119 4.61 -5.42 7.50
N GLY A 120 3.92 -6.31 8.21
CA GLY A 120 4.32 -7.69 8.42
C GLY A 120 5.56 -7.81 9.31
N LEU A 121 6.64 -8.40 8.81
CA LEU A 121 7.87 -8.63 9.61
C LEU A 121 8.91 -7.51 9.52
N ILE A 122 8.56 -6.32 9.01
CA ILE A 122 9.47 -5.17 9.13
C ILE A 122 9.70 -4.83 10.60
N LYS A 123 8.63 -4.75 11.37
CA LYS A 123 8.72 -4.59 12.82
C LYS A 123 7.70 -5.49 13.51
N ARG A 124 8.19 -6.26 14.47
CA ARG A 124 7.38 -7.09 15.37
C ARG A 124 7.58 -6.62 16.79
N ILE A 125 6.49 -6.33 17.49
CA ILE A 125 6.47 -5.92 18.89
C ILE A 125 5.65 -6.96 19.65
N GLN A 126 6.33 -7.85 20.38
CA GLN A 126 5.67 -8.85 21.20
C GLN A 126 5.44 -8.31 22.62
N GLY A 127 4.19 -8.32 23.06
CA GLY A 127 3.74 -7.66 24.28
C GLY A 127 3.52 -6.16 24.07
N LEU A 128 3.59 -5.42 25.17
CA LEU A 128 3.55 -3.96 25.15
C LEU A 128 4.86 -3.40 24.58
N SER A 129 4.75 -2.31 23.83
CA SER A 129 5.86 -1.62 23.16
C SER A 129 6.83 -0.93 24.12
N CYS A 130 6.32 -0.36 25.22
CA CYS A 130 7.16 0.19 26.29
C CYS A 130 6.92 -0.52 27.63
N ASP A 131 7.91 -0.39 28.53
CA ASP A 131 7.89 -0.94 29.90
C ASP A 131 6.80 -0.32 30.80
N CYS A 132 6.40 0.93 30.56
CA CYS A 132 5.29 1.58 31.24
C CYS A 132 4.04 1.62 30.36
N VAL A 133 2.88 1.37 30.97
CA VAL A 133 1.58 1.32 30.28
C VAL A 133 1.29 2.65 29.59
N GLU A 134 1.57 3.77 30.25
CA GLU A 134 1.26 5.12 29.77
C GLU A 134 2.10 5.55 28.57
N GLY A 135 3.27 4.95 28.36
CA GLY A 135 4.15 5.28 27.22
C GLY A 135 3.77 4.57 25.93
N ASN A 136 2.94 3.51 26.00
CA ASN A 136 2.76 2.56 24.89
C ASN A 136 2.23 3.22 23.62
N TYR A 137 1.31 4.18 23.76
CA TYR A 137 0.78 4.95 22.64
C TYR A 137 1.91 5.62 21.83
N GLU A 138 2.84 6.32 22.50
CA GLU A 138 3.95 7.01 21.81
C GLU A 138 4.95 6.02 21.21
N CYS A 139 5.26 4.89 21.87
CA CYS A 139 6.16 3.89 21.26
C CYS A 139 5.55 3.24 20.01
N TYR A 140 4.24 2.97 20.00
CA TYR A 140 3.56 2.49 18.79
C TYR A 140 3.55 3.57 17.70
N LYS A 141 3.25 4.81 18.09
CA LYS A 141 3.25 5.97 17.19
C LYS A 141 4.59 6.15 16.49
N ASP A 142 5.68 6.19 17.24
CA ASP A 142 7.05 6.30 16.72
C ASP A 142 7.36 5.16 15.74
N ALA A 143 6.98 3.92 16.10
CA ALA A 143 7.20 2.75 15.26
C ALA A 143 6.42 2.79 13.94
N ILE A 144 5.20 3.35 13.95
CA ILE A 144 4.34 3.49 12.77
C ILE A 144 4.80 4.67 11.90
N ASP A 145 5.16 5.80 12.51
CA ASP A 145 5.64 6.99 11.81
C ASP A 145 6.92 6.70 10.99
N GLU A 146 7.80 5.84 11.51
CA GLU A 146 8.97 5.36 10.77
C GLU A 146 8.58 4.68 9.45
N GLU A 147 7.52 3.87 9.45
CA GLU A 147 7.07 3.13 8.26
C GLU A 147 6.25 4.01 7.30
N ILE A 148 5.36 4.86 7.81
CA ILE A 148 4.60 5.83 6.99
C ILE A 148 5.54 6.79 6.27
N ALA A 149 6.68 7.15 6.86
CA ALA A 149 7.67 8.03 6.24
C ALA A 149 8.41 7.37 5.06
N ARG A 150 8.34 6.04 4.90
CA ARG A 150 8.99 5.33 3.78
C ARG A 150 8.12 5.46 2.53
N PRO A 151 8.70 5.78 1.36
CA PRO A 151 7.96 5.72 0.11
C PRO A 151 7.62 4.27 -0.25
N SER A 152 6.49 4.05 -0.92
CA SER A 152 6.19 2.73 -1.48
C SER A 152 6.95 2.48 -2.77
N LEU A 153 7.28 1.21 -3.03
CA LEU A 153 7.82 0.73 -4.31
C LEU A 153 6.71 0.30 -5.27
N LEU A 154 5.46 0.32 -4.80
CA LEU A 154 4.30 -0.18 -5.50
C LEU A 154 3.16 0.85 -5.49
N GLU A 155 2.47 0.94 -6.61
CA GLU A 155 1.15 1.54 -6.67
C GLU A 155 0.11 0.42 -6.64
N LEU A 156 -0.81 0.48 -5.67
CA LEU A 156 -1.87 -0.51 -5.46
C LEU A 156 -3.22 0.18 -5.66
N SER A 157 -4.09 -0.42 -6.47
CA SER A 157 -5.47 0.00 -6.63
C SER A 157 -6.40 -1.20 -6.51
N ALA A 158 -7.59 -0.98 -5.98
CA ALA A 158 -8.64 -1.97 -5.88
C ALA A 158 -10.00 -1.30 -5.90
N SER A 159 -11.00 -2.05 -6.35
CA SER A 159 -12.40 -1.67 -6.28
C SER A 159 -13.23 -2.91 -5.93
N LYS A 160 -14.37 -2.69 -5.27
CA LYS A 160 -15.34 -3.75 -5.02
C LYS A 160 -16.57 -3.55 -5.90
N THR A 161 -17.10 -4.67 -6.40
CA THR A 161 -18.38 -4.74 -7.10
C THR A 161 -19.27 -5.71 -6.34
N ILE A 162 -20.44 -5.25 -5.94
CA ILE A 162 -21.45 -6.09 -5.28
C ILE A 162 -22.36 -6.67 -6.36
N ILE A 163 -22.43 -8.00 -6.44
CA ILE A 163 -23.30 -8.75 -7.33
C ILE A 163 -24.06 -9.75 -6.44
N GLU A 164 -25.13 -9.29 -5.79
CA GLU A 164 -25.82 -10.08 -4.75
C GLU A 164 -26.07 -11.54 -5.16
N PRO A 165 -25.65 -12.52 -4.32
CA PRO A 165 -25.12 -12.38 -2.95
C PRO A 165 -23.58 -12.20 -2.88
N ASP A 166 -22.90 -12.12 -4.01
CA ASP A 166 -21.44 -12.15 -4.12
C ASP A 166 -20.81 -10.76 -4.07
N CYS A 167 -19.56 -10.70 -3.63
CA CYS A 167 -18.70 -9.54 -3.80
C CYS A 167 -17.50 -9.91 -4.65
N ILE A 168 -17.13 -9.02 -5.56
CA ILE A 168 -15.92 -9.17 -6.37
C ILE A 168 -15.00 -8.00 -6.02
N ILE A 169 -13.77 -8.33 -5.63
CA ILE A 169 -12.73 -7.33 -5.39
C ILE A 169 -11.68 -7.49 -6.48
N GLU A 170 -11.45 -6.45 -7.25
CA GLU A 170 -10.53 -6.48 -8.39
C GLU A 170 -9.67 -5.22 -8.42
N GLY A 171 -8.44 -5.38 -8.90
CA GLY A 171 -7.47 -4.31 -8.79
C GLY A 171 -6.15 -4.62 -9.48
N THR A 172 -5.20 -3.70 -9.28
CA THR A 172 -3.89 -3.76 -9.94
C THR A 172 -2.76 -3.45 -8.97
N VAL A 173 -1.61 -4.09 -9.20
CA VAL A 173 -0.34 -3.80 -8.56
C VAL A 173 0.64 -3.37 -9.63
N LYS A 174 1.16 -2.14 -9.54
CA LYS A 174 2.18 -1.63 -10.47
C LYS A 174 3.50 -1.44 -9.74
N ASN A 175 4.59 -1.95 -10.32
CA ASN A 175 5.93 -1.62 -9.86
C ASN A 175 6.32 -0.23 -10.37
N ILE A 176 6.51 0.70 -9.44
CA ILE A 176 6.92 2.09 -9.72
C ILE A 176 8.40 2.35 -9.36
N SER A 177 9.11 1.29 -8.94
CA SER A 177 10.55 1.34 -8.68
C SER A 177 11.36 1.03 -9.95
N ASP A 178 12.66 1.32 -9.88
CA ASP A 178 13.63 1.04 -10.94
C ASP A 178 14.20 -0.39 -10.90
N THR A 179 13.75 -1.23 -9.96
CA THR A 179 14.24 -2.60 -9.79
C THR A 179 13.14 -3.65 -9.93
N PRO A 180 13.44 -4.85 -10.45
CA PRO A 180 12.50 -5.96 -10.42
C PRO A 180 12.17 -6.40 -8.99
N LEU A 181 10.88 -6.51 -8.69
CA LEU A 181 10.38 -7.06 -7.42
C LEU A 181 9.99 -8.53 -7.62
N LYS A 182 10.25 -9.38 -6.63
CA LYS A 182 10.06 -10.83 -6.73
C LYS A 182 9.52 -11.40 -5.44
N ASP A 183 9.06 -12.65 -5.53
CA ASP A 183 8.49 -13.40 -4.40
C ASP A 183 7.28 -12.68 -3.78
N LEU A 184 6.53 -11.92 -4.58
CA LEU A 184 5.38 -11.15 -4.10
C LEU A 184 4.08 -11.94 -4.27
N ALA A 185 3.11 -11.66 -3.40
CA ALA A 185 1.72 -12.03 -3.57
C ALA A 185 0.79 -10.89 -3.18
N VAL A 186 -0.39 -10.85 -3.78
CA VAL A 186 -1.51 -10.04 -3.30
C VAL A 186 -2.30 -10.87 -2.30
N CYS A 187 -2.67 -10.27 -1.19
CA CYS A 187 -3.58 -10.83 -0.19
C CYS A 187 -4.69 -9.84 0.08
N GLY A 188 -5.77 -10.32 0.68
CA GLY A 188 -6.79 -9.46 1.22
C GLY A 188 -7.37 -10.02 2.50
N MET A 189 -7.99 -9.14 3.26
CA MET A 189 -8.69 -9.47 4.48
C MET A 189 -10.04 -8.78 4.46
N VAL A 190 -10.98 -9.39 5.17
CA VAL A 190 -12.24 -8.77 5.48
C VAL A 190 -12.48 -8.85 6.97
N GLY A 191 -12.77 -7.70 7.57
CA GLY A 191 -13.14 -7.55 8.96
C GLY A 191 -14.48 -6.85 9.12
N LYS A 192 -14.94 -6.78 10.36
CA LYS A 192 -16.12 -6.01 10.76
C LYS A 192 -15.85 -5.31 12.09
N GLU A 193 -16.70 -4.34 12.43
CA GLU A 193 -16.72 -3.79 13.78
C GLU A 193 -17.55 -4.67 14.71
N GLY A 194 -17.09 -4.82 15.95
CA GLY A 194 -17.84 -5.44 17.02
C GLY A 194 -18.46 -4.42 17.96
N ASP A 195 -19.41 -4.89 18.78
CA ASP A 195 -20.04 -4.05 19.82
C ASP A 195 -19.22 -4.00 21.12
N GLU A 196 -18.19 -4.84 21.24
CA GLU A 196 -17.31 -4.93 22.40
C GLU A 196 -15.97 -4.24 22.13
N SER A 197 -15.30 -3.78 23.20
CA SER A 197 -13.93 -3.24 23.11
C SER A 197 -12.97 -4.33 22.62
N GLY A 198 -11.97 -3.96 21.80
CA GLY A 198 -11.03 -4.93 21.25
C GLY A 198 -11.62 -5.78 20.12
N LEU A 199 -12.67 -5.27 19.45
CA LEU A 199 -13.23 -5.80 18.21
C LEU A 199 -13.24 -4.72 17.11
N TYR A 200 -12.21 -3.88 17.07
CA TYR A 200 -12.03 -2.91 16.00
C TYR A 200 -11.51 -3.61 14.75
N ASN A 201 -12.23 -3.50 13.64
CA ASN A 201 -11.88 -4.15 12.37
C ASN A 201 -11.32 -5.57 12.57
N TYR A 202 -12.05 -6.41 13.32
CA TYR A 202 -11.59 -7.75 13.62
C TYR A 202 -11.82 -8.67 12.43
N ILE A 203 -10.78 -9.40 12.06
CA ILE A 203 -10.73 -10.17 10.83
C ILE A 203 -11.66 -11.38 10.91
N GLN A 204 -12.44 -11.58 9.85
CA GLN A 204 -13.38 -12.67 9.67
C GLN A 204 -12.95 -13.65 8.59
N ASP A 205 -12.15 -13.20 7.64
CA ASP A 205 -11.59 -14.05 6.59
C ASP A 205 -10.32 -13.40 6.01
N ILE A 206 -9.39 -14.25 5.57
CA ILE A 206 -8.13 -13.87 4.93
C ILE A 206 -8.07 -14.60 3.60
N PHE A 207 -8.06 -13.85 2.51
CA PHE A 207 -8.10 -14.42 1.18
C PHE A 207 -6.79 -15.14 0.85
N PRO A 208 -6.86 -16.29 0.14
CA PRO A 208 -5.68 -17.01 -0.30
C PRO A 208 -4.74 -16.12 -1.12
N PHE A 209 -3.43 -16.29 -0.93
CA PHE A 209 -2.44 -15.53 -1.70
C PHE A 209 -2.61 -15.71 -3.21
N GLN A 210 -2.61 -14.60 -3.95
CA GLN A 210 -2.40 -14.59 -5.39
C GLN A 210 -0.93 -14.28 -5.69
N ASN A 211 -0.15 -15.34 -5.92
CA ASN A 211 1.27 -15.23 -6.24
C ASN A 211 1.48 -14.47 -7.55
N MET A 212 2.38 -13.50 -7.51
CA MET A 212 2.75 -12.72 -8.67
C MET A 212 4.00 -13.29 -9.36
N PRO A 213 4.11 -13.17 -10.68
CA PRO A 213 5.41 -13.29 -11.33
C PRO A 213 6.34 -12.18 -10.84
N ALA A 214 7.64 -12.28 -11.15
CA ALA A 214 8.55 -11.16 -10.93
C ALA A 214 8.04 -9.92 -11.66
N LEU A 215 7.82 -8.84 -10.93
CA LEU A 215 7.25 -7.60 -11.43
C LEU A 215 8.40 -6.68 -11.84
N LEU A 216 8.67 -6.61 -13.14
CA LEU A 216 9.66 -5.69 -13.71
C LEU A 216 9.25 -4.22 -13.48
N PRO A 217 10.18 -3.25 -13.56
CA PRO A 217 9.84 -1.83 -13.54
C PRO A 217 8.71 -1.51 -14.51
N GLU A 218 7.76 -0.68 -14.08
CA GLU A 218 6.53 -0.30 -14.80
C GLU A 218 5.54 -1.43 -15.13
N ALA A 219 5.85 -2.70 -14.79
CA ALA A 219 4.94 -3.80 -15.01
C ALA A 219 3.76 -3.75 -14.05
N THR A 220 2.59 -4.17 -14.55
CA THR A 220 1.34 -4.25 -13.78
C THR A 220 0.87 -5.69 -13.70
N PHE A 221 0.41 -6.09 -12.52
CA PHE A 221 -0.29 -7.34 -12.26
C PHE A 221 -1.75 -7.06 -11.88
N ASN A 222 -2.68 -7.82 -12.45
CA ASN A 222 -4.10 -7.70 -12.12
C ASN A 222 -4.49 -8.85 -11.19
N PHE A 223 -5.27 -8.56 -10.15
CA PHE A 223 -5.77 -9.56 -9.21
C PHE A 223 -7.30 -9.50 -9.12
N LYS A 224 -7.89 -10.60 -8.65
CA LYS A 224 -9.33 -10.68 -8.40
C LYS A 224 -9.65 -11.64 -7.27
N PHE A 225 -10.26 -11.15 -6.19
CA PHE A 225 -10.81 -11.98 -5.11
C PHE A 225 -12.33 -12.07 -5.22
N ILE A 226 -12.84 -13.22 -4.79
CA ILE A 226 -14.26 -13.45 -4.55
C ILE A 226 -14.31 -13.96 -3.11
N PRO A 227 -14.64 -13.11 -2.13
CA PRO A 227 -14.76 -13.52 -0.73
C PRO A 227 -15.80 -14.63 -0.60
N GLU A 228 -15.51 -15.63 0.22
CA GLU A 228 -16.48 -16.71 0.49
C GLU A 228 -17.53 -16.29 1.52
N ILE A 229 -17.24 -15.23 2.29
CA ILE A 229 -18.19 -14.67 3.25
C ILE A 229 -19.28 -13.89 2.53
N SER A 230 -20.54 -14.11 2.95
CA SER A 230 -21.66 -13.31 2.46
C SER A 230 -21.53 -11.90 3.02
N LEU A 231 -21.36 -10.92 2.12
CA LEU A 231 -21.33 -9.50 2.48
C LEU A 231 -22.74 -8.88 2.56
N ALA A 232 -23.79 -9.70 2.42
CA ALA A 232 -25.17 -9.23 2.53
C ALA A 232 -25.53 -8.99 4.01
N PRO A 233 -26.20 -7.86 4.35
CA PRO A 233 -26.58 -7.56 5.73
C PRO A 233 -27.45 -8.69 6.30
N LYS A 234 -27.03 -9.25 7.43
CA LYS A 234 -27.75 -10.31 8.15
C LYS A 234 -28.94 -9.75 8.95
N SER A 235 -29.82 -8.95 8.37
CA SER A 235 -31.25 -8.85 8.74
C SER A 235 -31.91 -7.59 8.14
N GLU A 236 -33.20 -7.71 7.79
CA GLU A 236 -34.09 -6.57 7.49
C GLU A 236 -34.65 -5.90 8.78
N VAL A 237 -34.13 -6.24 9.97
CA VAL A 237 -34.79 -5.94 11.25
C VAL A 237 -33.98 -4.99 12.15
N ASP A 238 -32.68 -4.82 11.92
CA ASP A 238 -31.87 -3.78 12.55
C ASP A 238 -31.29 -2.83 11.49
N GLU A 239 -31.66 -1.55 11.56
CA GLU A 239 -31.35 -0.50 10.58
C GLU A 239 -29.86 -0.06 10.55
N LYS A 240 -28.93 -0.90 11.05
CA LYS A 240 -27.49 -0.66 10.92
C LYS A 240 -26.92 -1.70 9.96
N GLU A 241 -26.66 -1.27 8.74
CA GLU A 241 -25.85 -2.05 7.79
C GLU A 241 -24.54 -2.43 8.49
N GLU A 242 -24.24 -3.73 8.61
CA GLU A 242 -22.95 -4.20 9.11
C GLU A 242 -21.86 -3.65 8.17
N VAL A 243 -21.00 -2.78 8.70
CA VAL A 243 -19.91 -2.19 7.93
C VAL A 243 -18.79 -3.22 7.83
N LEU A 244 -18.48 -3.59 6.59
CA LEU A 244 -17.39 -4.50 6.28
C LEU A 244 -16.14 -3.72 5.87
N HIS A 245 -15.03 -4.09 6.47
CA HIS A 245 -13.73 -3.48 6.27
C HIS A 245 -12.91 -4.37 5.35
N LEU A 246 -12.61 -3.89 4.16
CA LEU A 246 -11.86 -4.64 3.16
C LEU A 246 -10.46 -4.08 3.06
N VAL A 247 -9.46 -4.93 3.26
CA VAL A 247 -8.05 -4.55 3.21
C VAL A 247 -7.37 -5.40 2.15
N ILE A 248 -6.70 -4.77 1.19
CA ILE A 248 -5.86 -5.43 0.19
C ILE A 248 -4.43 -5.00 0.42
N PHE A 249 -3.49 -5.93 0.34
CA PHE A 249 -2.08 -5.61 0.51
C PHE A 249 -1.18 -6.53 -0.32
N VAL A 250 0.02 -6.02 -0.59
CA VAL A 250 1.05 -6.75 -1.34
C VAL A 250 2.17 -7.14 -0.38
N GLN A 251 2.46 -8.43 -0.28
CA GLN A 251 3.43 -8.97 0.66
C GLN A 251 4.52 -9.76 -0.06
N ASN A 252 5.76 -9.63 0.40
CA ASN A 252 6.85 -10.52 0.00
C ASN A 252 6.78 -11.82 0.81
N LEU A 253 6.65 -12.97 0.14
CA LEU A 253 6.45 -14.27 0.80
C LEU A 253 7.68 -14.81 1.52
N LYS A 254 8.88 -14.27 1.25
CA LYS A 254 10.12 -14.68 1.93
C LYS A 254 10.44 -13.81 3.13
N THR A 255 10.44 -12.49 2.95
CA THR A 255 10.72 -11.55 4.05
C THR A 255 9.50 -11.31 4.92
N LYS A 256 8.29 -11.58 4.38
CA LYS A 256 6.99 -11.26 4.96
C LYS A 256 6.78 -9.76 5.20
N GLU A 257 7.56 -8.90 4.54
CA GLU A 257 7.28 -7.47 4.47
C GLU A 257 6.04 -7.20 3.62
N VAL A 258 5.14 -6.36 4.11
CA VAL A 258 4.05 -5.75 3.34
C VAL A 258 4.59 -4.49 2.68
N LEU A 259 4.58 -4.41 1.36
CA LEU A 259 5.17 -3.31 0.59
C LEU A 259 4.18 -2.16 0.33
N GLN A 260 2.90 -2.47 0.34
CA GLN A 260 1.82 -1.50 0.20
C GLN A 260 0.50 -2.13 0.67
N ALA A 261 -0.35 -1.31 1.29
CA ALA A 261 -1.69 -1.70 1.70
C ALA A 261 -2.72 -0.65 1.24
N LEU A 262 -3.96 -1.10 1.10
CA LEU A 262 -5.07 -0.29 0.65
C LEU A 262 -6.35 -0.73 1.38
N TYR A 263 -7.02 0.24 1.99
CA TYR A 263 -8.37 0.07 2.49
C TYR A 263 -9.36 0.30 1.33
N VAL A 264 -10.32 -0.61 1.15
CA VAL A 264 -11.31 -0.56 0.07
C VAL A 264 -12.67 -0.19 0.66
N GLU A 265 -13.12 1.02 0.32
CA GLU A 265 -14.43 1.57 0.70
C GLU A 265 -15.61 0.83 0.09
#